data_AF-A0A2N9N2N5-F1
#
_entry.id   AF-A0A2N9N2N5-F1
#
_cell.length_a   1.000
_cell.length_b   1.000
_cell.length_c   1.000
_cell.angle_alpha   90.00
_cell.angle_beta   90.00
_cell.angle_gamma   90.00
#
_symmetry.space_group_name_H-M   'P 1'
#
loop_
_entity.id
_entity.type
_entity.pdbx_description
1 polymer ?
#
loop_
_entity_poly.entity_id
_entity_poly.type
_entity_poly.pdbx_seq_one_letter_code
_entity_poly.pdbx_strand_id
1 'polypeptide(L)'
;MEQRARRVANGVWWALLVLVMAITLCSFRLQPHLKESFAARPWGYLFPLGTIAGLIGIRFLTGLQAFLSSCLFLFGMLTSVAFGLYPYVLPSNGVPALSLSIHNAAAPRYGLEVGLMWFIPGTLLAAGYFIYTYRHSSGKVGATKN
;
A
#
# COMPACT_ATOMS: atom_id res chain seq x y z
N MET A 1 2.93 -28.79 4.09
CA MET A 1 2.22 -27.51 3.86
C MET A 1 3.10 -26.47 3.17
N GLU A 2 4.31 -26.19 3.67
CA GLU A 2 5.19 -25.12 3.13
C GLU A 2 5.52 -25.21 1.63
N GLN A 3 5.74 -26.42 1.09
CA GLN A 3 6.03 -26.59 -0.34
C GLN A 3 4.85 -26.24 -1.26
N ARG A 4 3.59 -26.46 -0.80
CA ARG A 4 2.39 -26.05 -1.56
C ARG A 4 2.22 -24.53 -1.52
N ALA A 5 2.44 -23.92 -0.35
CA ALA A 5 2.40 -22.48 -0.17
C ALA A 5 3.42 -21.75 -1.08
N ARG A 6 4.66 -22.26 -1.18
CA ARG A 6 5.69 -21.71 -2.08
C ARG A 6 5.30 -21.82 -3.56
N ARG A 7 4.64 -22.91 -3.97
CA ARG A 7 4.21 -23.09 -5.36
C ARG A 7 3.11 -22.10 -5.74
N VAL A 8 2.13 -21.91 -4.85
CA VAL A 8 1.06 -20.91 -5.04
C VAL A 8 1.64 -19.49 -5.03
N ALA A 9 2.56 -19.19 -4.10
CA ALA A 9 3.21 -17.88 -4.03
C ALA A 9 3.95 -17.52 -5.33
N ASN A 10 4.67 -18.46 -5.94
CA ASN A 10 5.34 -18.22 -7.22
C ASN A 10 4.36 -17.95 -8.38
N GLY A 11 3.22 -18.63 -8.41
CA GLY A 11 2.17 -18.38 -9.43
C GLY A 11 1.50 -17.02 -9.22
N VAL A 12 1.14 -16.70 -7.99
CA VAL A 12 0.52 -15.43 -7.60
C VAL A 12 1.44 -14.24 -7.87
N TRP A 13 2.76 -14.41 -7.70
CA TRP A 13 3.74 -13.36 -7.97
C TRP A 13 3.72 -12.91 -9.45
N TRP A 14 3.65 -13.86 -10.39
CA TRP A 14 3.53 -13.53 -11.81
C TRP A 14 2.19 -12.86 -12.13
N ALA A 15 1.09 -13.36 -11.54
CA ALA A 15 -0.22 -12.72 -11.70
C ALA A 15 -0.22 -11.28 -11.17
N LEU A 16 0.40 -11.03 -10.00
CA LEU A 16 0.57 -9.71 -9.41
C LEU A 16 1.35 -8.76 -10.32
N LEU A 17 2.48 -9.22 -10.89
CA LEU A 17 3.26 -8.42 -11.83
C LEU A 17 2.45 -8.00 -13.06
N VAL A 18 1.77 -8.96 -13.68
CA VAL A 18 0.94 -8.71 -14.87
C VAL A 18 -0.18 -7.73 -14.53
N LEU A 19 -0.83 -7.92 -13.39
CA LEU A 19 -1.92 -7.06 -12.95
C LEU A 19 -1.43 -5.65 -12.64
N VAL A 20 -0.30 -5.48 -11.96
CA VAL A 20 0.29 -4.17 -11.68
C VAL A 20 0.65 -3.46 -12.98
N MET A 21 1.33 -4.14 -13.92
CA MET A 21 1.62 -3.55 -15.24
C MET A 21 0.34 -3.15 -15.98
N ALA A 22 -0.67 -4.01 -16.00
CA ALA A 22 -1.94 -3.73 -16.68
C ALA A 22 -2.67 -2.53 -16.06
N ILE A 23 -2.72 -2.45 -14.72
CA ILE A 23 -3.31 -1.31 -14.01
C ILE A 23 -2.53 -0.04 -14.31
N THR A 24 -1.20 -0.07 -14.25
CA THR A 24 -0.37 1.10 -14.55
C THR A 24 -0.57 1.59 -15.98
N LEU A 25 -0.63 0.68 -16.97
CA LEU A 25 -0.91 1.02 -18.36
C LEU A 25 -2.31 1.62 -18.55
N CYS A 26 -3.33 1.04 -17.92
CA CYS A 26 -4.68 1.57 -17.92
C CYS A 26 -4.73 2.97 -17.26
N SER A 27 -4.12 3.15 -16.09
CA SER A 27 -4.07 4.44 -15.41
C SER A 27 -3.43 5.52 -16.27
N PHE A 28 -2.32 5.23 -16.96
CA PHE A 28 -1.69 6.20 -17.86
C PHE A 28 -2.50 6.52 -19.12
N ARG A 29 -3.40 5.61 -19.54
CA ARG A 29 -4.33 5.82 -20.66
C ARG A 29 -5.56 6.63 -20.26
N LEU A 30 -6.10 6.37 -19.06
CA LEU A 30 -7.32 7.01 -18.57
C LEU A 30 -7.08 8.40 -17.96
N GLN A 31 -5.91 8.65 -17.39
CA GLN A 31 -5.65 9.87 -16.59
C GLN A 31 -4.32 10.54 -16.99
N PRO A 32 -4.33 11.47 -17.97
CA PRO A 32 -3.15 12.24 -18.34
C PRO A 32 -2.59 13.09 -17.18
N HIS A 33 -3.43 13.44 -16.19
CA HIS A 33 -3.02 14.19 -14.99
C HIS A 33 -1.97 13.45 -14.13
N LEU A 34 -1.91 12.11 -14.19
CA LEU A 34 -0.90 11.33 -13.46
C LEU A 34 0.51 11.62 -13.98
N LYS A 35 0.64 11.86 -15.29
CA LYS A 35 1.93 12.16 -15.91
C LYS A 35 2.44 13.54 -15.49
N GLU A 36 1.54 14.51 -15.35
CA GLU A 36 1.88 15.86 -14.90
C GLU A 36 2.24 15.89 -13.40
N SER A 37 1.49 15.17 -12.55
CA SER A 37 1.82 15.05 -11.12
C SER A 37 3.17 14.37 -10.87
N PHE A 38 3.50 13.31 -11.62
CA PHE A 38 4.81 12.65 -11.53
C PHE A 38 5.96 13.49 -12.13
N ALA A 39 5.70 14.28 -13.18
CA ALA A 39 6.70 15.18 -13.76
C ALA A 39 7.00 16.39 -12.86
N ALA A 40 5.99 16.91 -12.14
CA ALA A 40 6.14 18.03 -11.22
C ALA A 40 6.90 17.65 -9.94
N ARG A 41 6.88 16.37 -9.53
CA ARG A 41 7.51 15.89 -8.29
C ARG A 41 8.29 14.58 -8.50
N PRO A 42 9.54 14.66 -9.01
CA PRO A 42 10.34 13.47 -9.35
C PRO A 42 10.70 12.57 -8.16
N TRP A 43 10.64 13.09 -6.93
CA TRP A 43 10.80 12.31 -5.69
C TRP A 43 9.66 11.30 -5.47
N GLY A 44 8.52 11.48 -6.13
CA GLY A 44 7.41 10.52 -6.14
C GLY A 44 7.78 9.15 -6.73
N TYR A 45 8.85 9.05 -7.52
CA TYR A 45 9.35 7.78 -8.05
C TYR A 45 9.97 6.85 -6.99
N LEU A 46 10.31 7.35 -5.80
CA LEU A 46 10.85 6.53 -4.71
C LEU A 46 9.83 5.50 -4.19
N PHE A 47 8.53 5.84 -4.19
CA PHE A 47 7.46 4.95 -3.73
C PHE A 47 7.21 3.73 -4.65
N PRO A 48 7.05 3.88 -5.97
CA PRO A 48 6.96 2.74 -6.89
C PRO A 48 8.26 1.92 -6.90
N LEU A 49 9.43 2.55 -6.75
CA LEU A 49 10.70 1.81 -6.57
C LEU A 49 10.68 0.95 -5.30
N GLY A 50 10.20 1.48 -4.17
CA GLY A 50 10.00 0.72 -2.93
C GLY A 50 9.01 -0.44 -3.10
N THR A 51 7.99 -0.26 -3.94
CA THR A 51 7.03 -1.31 -4.30
C THR A 51 7.72 -2.45 -5.06
N ILE A 52 8.53 -2.11 -6.07
CA ILE A 52 9.31 -3.09 -6.83
C ILE A 52 10.31 -3.81 -5.91
N ALA A 53 10.98 -3.08 -5.01
CA ALA A 53 11.89 -3.66 -4.04
C ALA A 53 11.18 -4.64 -3.08
N GLY A 54 9.98 -4.31 -2.59
CA GLY A 54 9.14 -5.22 -1.80
C GLY A 54 8.72 -6.46 -2.57
N LEU A 55 8.38 -6.31 -3.85
CA LEU A 55 8.02 -7.41 -4.74
C LEU A 55 9.19 -8.37 -5.01
N ILE A 56 10.39 -7.82 -5.19
CA ILE A 56 11.65 -8.59 -5.27
C ILE A 56 11.91 -9.29 -3.93
N GLY A 57 11.73 -8.58 -2.82
CA GLY A 57 11.89 -9.11 -1.46
C GLY A 57 11.02 -10.35 -1.20
N ILE A 58 9.76 -10.35 -1.64
CA ILE A 58 8.85 -11.51 -1.54
C ILE A 58 9.43 -12.77 -2.22
N ARG A 59 10.18 -12.59 -3.32
CA ARG A 59 10.70 -13.70 -4.13
C ARG A 59 11.98 -14.31 -3.58
N PHE A 60 12.81 -13.52 -2.90
CA PHE A 60 14.14 -13.92 -2.41
C PHE A 60 14.19 -14.17 -0.90
N LEU A 61 13.30 -13.56 -0.12
CA LEU A 61 13.31 -13.67 1.34
C LEU A 61 12.35 -14.77 1.83
N THR A 62 12.57 -15.26 3.05
CA THR A 62 11.71 -16.31 3.65
C THR A 62 11.38 -15.98 5.11
N GLY A 63 10.26 -16.50 5.60
CA GLY A 63 9.79 -16.24 6.96
C GLY A 63 9.36 -14.77 7.19
N LEU A 64 9.82 -14.18 8.30
CA LEU A 64 9.45 -12.82 8.70
C LEU A 64 9.84 -11.76 7.67
N GLN A 65 10.99 -11.92 7.00
CA GLN A 65 11.47 -10.98 5.99
C GLN A 65 10.57 -10.95 4.73
N ALA A 66 10.00 -12.10 4.34
CA ALA A 66 9.02 -12.17 3.26
C ALA A 66 7.71 -11.47 3.64
N PHE A 67 7.28 -11.61 4.89
CA PHE A 67 6.11 -10.90 5.42
C PHE A 67 6.32 -9.38 5.43
N LEU A 68 7.46 -8.90 5.94
CA LEU A 68 7.81 -7.47 5.90
C LEU A 68 7.87 -6.95 4.46
N SER A 69 8.39 -7.75 3.52
CA SER A 69 8.44 -7.37 2.11
C SER A 69 7.05 -7.24 1.48
N SER A 70 6.10 -8.11 1.85
CA SER A 70 4.69 -7.97 1.45
C SER A 70 4.05 -6.71 2.05
N CYS A 71 4.31 -6.40 3.31
CA CYS A 71 3.83 -5.15 3.92
C CYS A 71 4.42 -3.94 3.21
N LEU A 72 5.72 -3.95 2.89
CA LEU A 72 6.40 -2.89 2.16
C LEU A 72 5.84 -2.74 0.73
N PHE A 73 5.54 -3.84 0.05
CA PHE A 73 4.89 -3.84 -1.25
C PHE A 73 3.52 -3.16 -1.19
N LEU A 74 2.66 -3.56 -0.25
CA LEU A 74 1.33 -2.95 -0.09
C LEU A 74 1.42 -1.46 0.26
N PHE A 75 2.31 -1.10 1.18
CA PHE A 75 2.52 0.27 1.59
C PHE A 75 3.07 1.14 0.44
N GLY A 76 4.07 0.64 -0.28
CA GLY A 76 4.64 1.30 -1.46
C GLY A 76 3.61 1.50 -2.57
N MET A 77 2.79 0.48 -2.85
CA MET A 77 1.75 0.55 -3.86
C MET A 77 0.70 1.60 -3.49
N LEU A 78 0.21 1.57 -2.24
CA LEU A 78 -0.81 2.51 -1.76
C LEU A 78 -0.30 3.96 -1.76
N THR A 79 0.92 4.19 -1.27
CA THR A 79 1.54 5.53 -1.24
C THR A 79 1.81 6.07 -2.64
N SER A 80 2.25 5.22 -3.57
CA SER A 80 2.44 5.59 -4.98
C SER A 80 1.13 6.06 -5.62
N VAL A 81 0.02 5.33 -5.39
CA VAL A 81 -1.31 5.71 -5.90
C VAL A 81 -1.80 7.01 -5.26
N ALA A 82 -1.68 7.13 -3.94
CA ALA A 82 -2.09 8.33 -3.21
C ALA A 82 -1.31 9.58 -3.68
N PHE A 83 -0.01 9.43 -3.93
CA PHE A 83 0.83 10.51 -4.45
C PHE A 83 0.48 10.88 -5.88
N GLY A 84 0.20 9.90 -6.74
CA GLY A 84 -0.21 10.14 -8.13
C GLY A 84 -1.55 10.87 -8.24
N LEU A 85 -2.49 10.59 -7.32
CA LEU A 85 -3.82 11.19 -7.33
C LEU A 85 -3.85 12.60 -6.70
N TYR A 86 -2.91 12.91 -5.80
CA TYR A 86 -2.82 14.23 -5.16
C TYR A 86 -2.73 15.35 -6.23
N PRO A 87 -3.53 16.45 -6.13
CA PRO A 87 -4.37 16.88 -5.00
C PRO A 87 -5.85 16.40 -5.04
N TYR A 88 -6.20 15.52 -5.98
CA TYR A 88 -7.54 14.98 -6.12
C TYR A 88 -7.71 13.72 -5.25
N VAL A 89 -8.93 13.52 -4.74
CA VAL A 89 -9.34 12.30 -4.03
C VAL A 89 -10.27 11.48 -4.93
N LEU A 90 -11.12 12.15 -5.70
CA LEU A 90 -11.99 11.51 -6.68
C LEU A 90 -12.12 12.42 -7.92
N PRO A 91 -11.33 12.19 -8.98
CA PRO A 91 -11.45 12.94 -10.23
C PRO A 91 -12.72 12.53 -10.98
N SER A 92 -13.47 13.52 -11.46
CA SER A 92 -14.68 13.28 -12.27
C SER A 92 -14.29 13.03 -13.73
N ASN A 93 -14.80 11.95 -14.33
CA ASN A 93 -14.53 11.62 -15.74
C ASN A 93 -15.31 12.51 -16.74
N GLY A 94 -16.36 13.21 -16.29
CA GLY A 94 -17.25 13.99 -17.17
C GLY A 94 -17.12 15.50 -17.02
N VAL A 95 -17.10 16.01 -15.79
CA VAL A 95 -17.11 17.46 -15.51
C VAL A 95 -15.98 17.78 -14.53
N PRO A 96 -14.91 18.47 -14.96
CA PRO A 96 -13.76 18.79 -14.11
C PRO A 96 -14.13 19.56 -12.83
N ALA A 97 -15.18 20.38 -12.89
CA ALA A 97 -15.69 21.17 -11.76
C ALA A 97 -16.31 20.34 -10.62
N LEU A 98 -16.71 19.08 -10.86
CA LEU A 98 -17.23 18.16 -9.83
C LEU A 98 -16.15 17.28 -9.19
N SER A 99 -14.86 17.53 -9.49
CA SER A 99 -13.78 16.74 -8.91
C SER A 99 -13.65 17.01 -7.41
N LEU A 100 -13.67 15.97 -6.57
CA LEU A 100 -13.35 16.11 -5.15
C LEU A 100 -11.85 16.27 -4.99
N SER A 101 -11.41 17.49 -4.70
CA SER A 101 -10.06 17.78 -4.22
C SER A 101 -10.04 17.83 -2.70
N ILE A 102 -8.85 17.74 -2.11
CA ILE A 102 -8.66 17.79 -0.65
C ILE A 102 -9.22 19.08 -0.05
N HIS A 103 -9.25 20.18 -0.82
CA HIS A 103 -9.77 21.47 -0.35
C HIS A 103 -11.31 21.51 -0.25
N ASN A 104 -12.02 20.77 -1.11
CA ASN A 104 -13.48 20.72 -1.10
C ASN A 104 -14.02 19.52 -0.31
N ALA A 105 -13.22 18.45 -0.18
CA ALA A 105 -13.58 17.21 0.50
C ALA A 105 -13.21 17.19 1.99
N ALA A 106 -12.39 18.14 2.47
CA ALA A 106 -11.93 18.16 3.85
C ALA A 106 -13.08 18.44 4.83
N ALA A 107 -13.05 17.73 5.96
CA ALA A 107 -13.90 18.03 7.11
C ALA A 107 -13.59 19.44 7.68
N PRO A 108 -14.52 20.07 8.41
CA PRO A 108 -14.27 21.33 9.09
C PRO A 108 -13.02 21.25 9.97
N ARG A 109 -12.21 22.32 10.02
CA ARG A 109 -10.91 22.37 10.73
C ARG A 109 -10.97 21.77 12.13
N TYR A 110 -12.00 22.12 12.90
CA TYR A 110 -12.18 21.62 14.25
C TYR A 110 -12.31 20.08 14.31
N GLY A 111 -13.12 19.49 13.43
CA GLY A 111 -13.27 18.03 13.36
C GLY A 111 -11.97 17.33 12.94
N LEU A 112 -11.19 17.96 12.06
CA LEU A 112 -9.89 17.45 11.64
C LEU A 112 -8.84 17.51 12.75
N GLU A 113 -8.77 18.62 13.49
CA GLU A 113 -7.84 18.80 14.62
C GLU A 113 -8.15 17.82 15.76
N VAL A 114 -9.41 17.73 16.17
CA VAL A 114 -9.85 16.78 17.22
C VAL A 114 -9.66 15.35 16.75
N GLY A 115 -10.05 15.04 15.52
CA GLY A 115 -9.85 13.73 14.91
C GLY A 115 -8.38 13.32 14.92
N LEU A 116 -7.47 14.22 14.55
CA LEU A 116 -6.03 13.93 14.53
C LEU A 116 -5.46 13.77 15.95
N MET A 117 -5.84 14.64 16.89
CA MET A 117 -5.45 14.52 18.30
C MET A 117 -5.88 13.20 18.92
N TRP A 118 -7.05 12.68 18.54
CA TRP A 118 -7.54 11.38 19.02
C TRP A 118 -6.96 10.19 18.25
N PHE A 119 -6.74 10.35 16.95
CA PHE A 119 -6.26 9.28 16.08
C PHE A 119 -4.81 8.88 16.38
N ILE A 120 -3.95 9.84 16.72
CA ILE A 120 -2.54 9.58 17.08
C ILE A 120 -2.42 8.60 18.27
N PRO A 121 -2.99 8.86 19.46
CA PRO A 121 -2.91 7.94 20.58
C PRO A 121 -3.63 6.62 20.29
N GLY A 122 -4.76 6.63 19.58
CA GLY A 122 -5.47 5.41 19.19
C GLY A 122 -4.62 4.49 18.32
N THR A 123 -3.93 5.06 17.32
CA THR A 123 -3.03 4.32 16.43
C THR A 123 -1.80 3.80 17.18
N LEU A 124 -1.22 4.60 18.09
CA LEU A 124 -0.10 4.18 18.92
C LEU A 124 -0.47 3.00 19.84
N LEU A 125 -1.64 3.05 20.45
CA LEU A 125 -2.14 1.98 21.33
C LEU A 125 -2.41 0.69 20.54
N ALA A 126 -3.04 0.80 19.37
CA ALA A 126 -3.27 -0.33 18.48
C ALA A 126 -1.94 -0.95 18.01
N ALA A 127 -0.97 -0.13 17.59
CA ALA A 127 0.35 -0.61 17.19
C ALA A 127 1.07 -1.32 18.34
N GLY A 128 1.06 -0.75 19.55
CA GLY A 128 1.63 -1.36 20.74
C GLY A 128 0.99 -2.72 21.07
N TYR A 129 -0.34 -2.81 20.99
CA TYR A 129 -1.07 -4.06 21.21
C TYR A 129 -0.73 -5.13 20.16
N PHE A 130 -0.63 -4.76 18.88
CA PHE A 130 -0.21 -5.68 17.82
C PHE A 130 1.22 -6.20 18.09
N ILE A 131 2.16 -5.33 18.45
CA ILE A 131 3.54 -5.74 18.78
C ILE A 131 3.55 -6.71 19.96
N TYR A 132 2.81 -6.39 21.03
CA TYR A 132 2.71 -7.27 22.20
C TYR A 132 2.15 -8.65 21.84
N THR A 133 1.03 -8.67 21.10
CA THR A 133 0.36 -9.91 20.69
C THR A 133 1.25 -10.77 19.80
N TYR A 134 1.88 -10.19 18.77
CA TYR A 134 2.79 -10.92 17.89
C TYR A 134 4.01 -11.49 18.63
N ARG A 135 4.54 -10.76 19.63
CA ARG A 135 5.63 -11.25 20.47
C ARG A 135 5.19 -12.42 21.36
N HIS A 136 3.98 -12.36 21.91
CA HIS A 136 3.46 -13.41 22.78
C HIS A 136 3.05 -14.68 22.01
N SER A 137 2.52 -14.53 20.80
CA SER A 137 2.08 -15.64 19.93
C SER A 137 3.20 -16.26 19.08
N SER A 138 4.48 -15.96 19.33
CA SER A 138 5.62 -16.44 18.53
C SER A 138 5.98 -17.93 18.73
N GLY A 139 5.10 -18.73 19.35
CA GLY A 139 5.27 -20.18 19.45
C GLY A 139 5.08 -20.85 18.09
N LYS A 140 6.11 -21.55 17.59
CA LYS A 140 5.96 -22.42 16.42
C LYS A 140 5.01 -23.56 16.76
N VAL A 141 3.88 -23.65 16.07
CA VAL A 141 2.99 -24.81 16.16
C VAL A 141 3.69 -25.99 15.49
N GLY A 142 4.35 -26.82 16.31
CA GLY A 142 4.93 -28.07 15.86
C GLY A 142 3.80 -29.02 15.48
N ALA A 143 3.83 -29.53 14.24
CA ALA A 143 2.98 -30.65 13.87
C ALA A 143 3.38 -31.84 14.76
N THR A 144 2.50 -32.22 15.69
CA THR A 144 2.59 -33.47 16.42
C THR A 144 2.62 -34.60 15.39
N LYS A 145 3.80 -35.22 15.23
CA LYS A 145 3.94 -36.48 14.50
C LYS A 145 3.19 -37.54 15.30
N ASN A 146 2.18 -38.14 14.67
CA ASN A 146 1.59 -39.41 15.09
C ASN A 146 2.17 -40.49 14.18
#